data_AF-A0A6N8NRP4-F1
#
_entry.id   AF-A0A6N8NRP4-F1
#
_cell.length_a   1.000
_cell.length_b   1.000
_cell.length_c   1.000
_cell.angle_alpha   90.00
_cell.angle_beta   90.00
_cell.angle_gamma   90.00
#
_symmetry.space_group_name_H-M   'P 1'
#
loop_
_entity.id
_entity.type
_entity.pdbx_description
1 polymer ?
#
loop_
_entity_poly.entity_id
_entity_poly.type
_entity_poly.pdbx_seq_one_letter_code
_entity_poly.pdbx_strand_id
1 'polypeptide(L)' 'DLLRKIKAAQYVASHPGEVCPAKWKEGEATLAPSLDLVGKI' A
#
# COMPACT_ATOMS: atom_id res chain seq x y z
N ASP A 1 15.54 3.97 3.29
CA ASP A 1 14.56 3.59 2.25
C ASP A 1 14.45 2.11 1.91
N LEU A 2 15.55 1.37 1.76
CA LEU A 2 15.50 -0.02 1.28
C LEU A 2 14.59 -0.93 2.13
N LEU A 3 14.77 -0.93 3.45
CA LEU A 3 13.96 -1.75 4.36
C LEU A 3 12.46 -1.38 4.33
N ARG A 4 12.13 -0.10 4.16
CA ARG A 4 10.73 0.35 4.03
C ARG A 4 10.08 -0.20 2.77
N LYS A 5 10.80 -0.15 1.64
CA LYS A 5 10.32 -0.68 0.35
C LYS A 5 10.15 -2.19 0.37
N ILE A 6 11.09 -2.91 0.99
CA ILE A 6 11.00 -4.38 1.14
C ILE A 6 9.76 -4.75 1.96
N LYS A 7 9.52 -4.09 3.10
CA LYS A 7 8.34 -4.32 3.93
C LYS A 7 7.03 -4.02 3.20
N ALA A 8 6.97 -2.91 2.46
CA ALA A 8 5.82 -2.58 1.63
C ALA A 8 5.57 -3.64 0.54
N ALA A 9 6.62 -4.15 -0.10
CA ALA A 9 6.50 -5.21 -1.10
C ALA A 9 6.02 -6.53 -0.49
N GLN A 10 6.50 -6.91 0.69
CA GLN A 10 6.04 -8.09 1.42
C GLN A 10 4.57 -7.96 1.85
N TYR A 11 4.15 -6.76 2.26
CA TYR A 11 2.76 -6.48 2.62
C TYR A 11 1.81 -6.61 1.41
N VAL A 12 2.13 -5.95 0.29
CA VAL A 12 1.30 -6.03 -0.94
C VAL A 12 1.26 -7.45 -1.51
N ALA A 13 2.35 -8.21 -1.39
CA ALA A 13 2.38 -9.60 -1.81
C ALA A 13 1.49 -10.53 -0.95
N SER A 14 1.31 -10.21 0.34
CA SER A 14 0.45 -10.97 1.26
C SER A 14 -1.01 -10.48 1.27
N HIS A 15 -1.27 -9.24 0.85
CA HIS A 15 -2.58 -8.61 0.85
C HIS A 15 -2.98 -8.22 -0.59
N PRO A 16 -3.49 -9.18 -1.39
CA PRO A 16 -3.90 -8.91 -2.77
C PRO A 16 -5.04 -7.91 -2.81
N GLY A 17 -4.86 -6.81 -3.53
CA GLY A 17 -5.83 -5.72 -3.62
C GLY A 17 -5.63 -4.61 -2.58
N GLU A 18 -4.50 -4.58 -1.86
CA GLU A 18 -4.09 -3.43 -1.07
C GLU A 18 -2.79 -2.82 -1.61
N VAL A 19 -2.69 -1.51 -1.60
CA VAL A 19 -1.49 -0.76 -2.00
C VAL A 19 -1.00 0.12 -0.86
N CYS A 20 0.32 0.17 -0.71
CA CYS A 20 0.99 1.00 0.30
C CYS A 20 1.16 2.44 -0.23
N PRO A 21 0.55 3.46 0.38
CA PRO A 21 0.68 4.85 -0.05
C PRO A 21 2.08 5.44 0.19
N ALA A 22 2.32 6.66 -0.29
CA ALA A 22 3.60 7.35 -0.11
C ALA A 22 3.93 7.47 1.39
N LYS A 23 5.16 7.07 1.77
CA LYS A 23 5.67 7.03 3.16
C LYS A 23 5.05 5.97 4.09
N TRP A 24 4.34 4.98 3.56
CA TRP A 24 3.79 3.87 4.35
C TRP A 24 4.83 3.12 5.21
N LYS A 25 4.39 2.69 6.40
CA LYS A 25 5.11 1.87 7.39
C LYS A 25 4.17 0.79 7.93
N GLU A 26 4.74 -0.29 8.48
CA GLU A 26 3.95 -1.38 9.08
C GLU A 26 2.99 -0.84 10.15
N GLY A 27 1.69 -1.08 9.97
CA GLY A 27 0.61 -0.60 10.84
C GLY A 27 -0.11 0.68 10.36
N GLU A 28 0.36 1.32 9.29
CA GLU A 28 -0.33 2.45 8.65
C GLU A 28 -1.45 1.98 7.72
N ALA A 29 -2.42 2.87 7.47
CA ALA A 29 -3.53 2.61 6.57
C ALA A 29 -3.05 2.29 5.14
N THR A 30 -3.57 1.21 4.59
CA THR A 30 -3.42 0.84 3.18
C THR A 30 -4.61 1.33 2.37
N LEU A 31 -4.41 1.44 1.07
CA LEU A 31 -5.47 1.82 0.15
C LEU A 31 -5.90 0.58 -0.64
N ALA A 32 -7.19 0.31 -0.69
CA ALA A 32 -7.75 -0.66 -1.62
C ALA A 32 -8.03 0.06 -2.96
N PRO A 33 -7.34 -0.26 -4.06
CA PRO A 33 -7.66 0.35 -5.34
C PRO A 33 -9.04 -0.15 -5.79
N SER A 34 -10.02 0.74 -5.77
CA SER A 34 -11.36 0.50 -6.32
C SER A 34 -11.65 1.52 -7.42
N LEU A 35 -12.58 1.18 -8.31
CA LEU A 35 -13.02 2.08 -9.38
C LEU A 35 -13.55 3.41 -8.82
N ASP A 36 -14.17 3.38 -7.64
CA ASP A 36 -14.70 4.55 -6.94
C ASP A 36 -13.64 5.50 -6.40
N LEU A 37 -12.39 5.03 -6.30
CA LEU A 37 -11.22 5.77 -5.80
C LEU A 37 -10.40 6.41 -6.94
N VAL A 38 -10.63 6.02 -8.19
CA VAL A 38 -9.97 6.60 -9.36
C VAL A 38 -10.47 8.02 -9.60
N GLY A 39 -9.59 9.01 -9.46
CA GLY A 39 -9.89 10.44 -9.69
C GLY A 39 -10.39 11.23 -8.47
N LYS A 40 -10.48 10.61 -7.29
CA LYS A 40 -10.75 11.30 -6.01
C LYS A 40 -9.51 11.52 -5.14
N ILE A 41 -8.41 10.83 -5.47
CA ILE A 41 -7.08 10.94 -4.87
C ILE A 41 -6.08 11.36 -5.94
#